data_AF-A0A3D3F1C9-F1
#
_entry.id   AF-A0A3D3F1C9-F1
#
_cell.length_a   1.000
_cell.length_b   1.000
_cell.length_c   1.000
_cell.angle_alpha   90.00
_cell.angle_beta   90.00
_cell.angle_gamma   90.00
#
_symmetry.space_group_name_H-M   'P 1'
#
loop_
_entity.id
_entity.type
_entity.pdbx_description
1 polymer ?
#
loop_
_entity_poly.entity_id
_entity_poly.type
_entity_poly.pdbx_seq_one_letter_code
_entity_poly.pdbx_strand_id
1 'polypeptide(L)'
;ENAAGGKIVTAPTCGSCGVVPSVLYHLEDIRSFSKKRILRALATAGLFGNTVKKNASISGAEVGCQGEVGVACAMAAAAAS
;
A
#
# COMPACT_ATOMS: atom_id res chain seq x y z
N GLU A 1 -10.10 11.25 5.30
CA GLU A 1 -10.06 11.37 3.83
C GLU A 1 -11.03 10.45 3.09
N ASN A 2 -10.74 9.16 2.93
CA ASN A 2 -11.54 8.26 2.07
C ASN A 2 -13.04 8.24 2.42
N ALA A 3 -13.38 7.95 3.68
CA ALA A 3 -14.78 7.86 4.12
C ALA A 3 -15.56 9.18 4.04
N ALA A 4 -14.87 10.32 3.96
CA ALA A 4 -15.47 11.65 3.83
C ALA A 4 -15.63 12.09 2.37
N GLY A 5 -15.33 11.22 1.38
CA GLY A 5 -15.37 11.57 -0.05
C GLY A 5 -14.22 12.50 -0.48
N GLY A 6 -13.17 12.59 0.32
CA GLY A 6 -11.99 13.40 0.03
C GLY A 6 -11.12 12.81 -1.09
N LYS A 7 -10.04 13.51 -1.44
CA LYS A 7 -9.12 13.05 -2.50
C LYS A 7 -8.18 12.00 -1.95
N ILE A 8 -8.14 10.83 -2.59
CA ILE A 8 -7.31 9.69 -2.16
C ILE A 8 -6.47 9.14 -3.31
N VAL A 9 -5.48 8.31 -2.97
CA VAL A 9 -4.69 7.50 -3.90
C VAL A 9 -4.84 6.04 -3.49
N THR A 10 -5.25 5.18 -4.42
CA THR A 10 -5.46 3.76 -4.14
C THR A 10 -4.16 3.05 -3.76
N ALA A 11 -4.21 2.14 -2.78
CA ALA A 11 -3.06 1.34 -2.38
C ALA A 11 -3.46 -0.01 -1.72
N PRO A 12 -3.84 -1.05 -2.48
CA PRO A 12 -4.15 -1.02 -3.91
C PRO A 12 -5.61 -0.65 -4.22
N THR A 13 -6.50 -0.52 -3.22
CA THR A 13 -7.88 -0.06 -3.39
C THR A 13 -8.13 1.25 -2.63
N CYS A 14 -9.32 1.84 -2.80
CA CYS A 14 -9.75 2.97 -1.97
C CYS A 14 -9.90 2.56 -0.50
N GLY A 15 -10.44 1.36 -0.23
CA GLY A 15 -10.65 0.83 1.12
C GLY A 15 -9.36 0.67 1.92
N SER A 16 -8.25 0.36 1.25
CA SER A 16 -6.94 0.14 1.87
C SER A 16 -5.94 1.30 1.69
N CYS A 17 -6.37 2.44 1.15
CA CYS A 17 -5.49 3.51 0.65
C CYS A 17 -4.51 4.08 1.68
N GLY A 18 -4.81 3.95 2.98
CA GLY A 18 -3.99 4.48 4.06
C GLY A 18 -2.77 3.62 4.42
N VAL A 19 -2.79 2.31 4.15
CA VAL A 19 -1.83 1.36 4.74
C VAL A 19 -0.39 1.64 4.30
N VAL A 20 -0.14 1.64 2.98
CA VAL A 20 1.19 1.89 2.41
C VAL A 20 1.73 3.29 2.78
N PRO A 21 1.00 4.40 2.57
CA PRO A 21 1.54 5.72 2.91
C PRO A 21 1.81 5.91 4.40
N SER A 22 1.01 5.31 5.30
CA SER A 22 1.27 5.37 6.74
C SER A 22 2.60 4.73 7.12
N VAL A 23 2.92 3.55 6.56
CA VAL A 23 4.20 2.88 6.82
C VAL A 23 5.37 3.67 6.24
N LEU A 24 5.25 4.15 5.00
CA LEU A 24 6.31 4.94 4.36
C LEU A 24 6.57 6.26 5.11
N TYR A 25 5.52 6.93 5.56
CA TYR A 25 5.64 8.15 6.35
C TYR A 25 6.33 7.88 7.69
N HIS A 26 5.97 6.79 8.38
CA HIS A 26 6.66 6.38 9.60
C HIS A 26 8.17 6.11 9.37
N LEU A 27 8.52 5.46 8.26
CA LEU A 27 9.93 5.22 7.91
C LEU A 27 10.69 6.50 7.55
N GLU A 28 10.04 7.45 6.88
CA GLU A 28 10.63 8.75 6.55
C GLU A 28 10.85 9.58 7.82
N ASP A 29 9.83 9.74 8.65
CA ASP A 29 9.81 10.68 9.78
C ASP A 29 10.54 10.12 11.02
N ILE A 30 10.17 8.91 11.46
CA ILE A 30 10.66 8.35 12.72
C ILE A 30 11.98 7.59 12.54
N ARG A 31 12.21 7.01 11.36
CA ARG A 31 13.45 6.28 11.05
C ARG A 31 14.42 7.08 10.20
N SER A 32 14.08 8.32 9.86
CA SER A 32 14.91 9.25 9.07
C SER A 32 15.39 8.65 7.74
N PHE A 33 14.56 7.83 7.09
CA PHE A 33 14.90 7.29 5.77
C PHE A 33 14.97 8.42 4.75
N SER A 34 16.02 8.43 3.94
CA SER A 34 16.12 9.41 2.86
C SER A 34 14.95 9.27 1.88
N LYS A 35 14.52 10.39 1.28
CA LYS A 35 13.49 10.42 0.25
C LYS A 35 13.77 9.43 -0.90
N LYS A 36 15.03 9.25 -1.29
CA LYS A 36 15.45 8.27 -2.30
C LYS A 36 15.14 6.83 -1.86
N ARG A 37 15.30 6.51 -0.57
CA ARG A 37 14.96 5.21 0.00
C ARG A 37 13.44 5.02 0.03
N ILE A 38 12.67 6.05 0.40
CA ILE A 38 11.20 6.01 0.36
C ILE A 38 10.68 5.76 -1.06
N LEU A 39 11.25 6.42 -2.07
CA LEU A 39 10.89 6.18 -3.48
C LEU A 39 11.14 4.74 -3.92
N ARG A 40 12.25 4.14 -3.48
CA ARG A 40 12.54 2.72 -3.74
C ARG A 40 11.58 1.80 -3.00
N ALA A 41 11.29 2.09 -1.74
CA ALA A 41 10.32 1.33 -0.94
C ALA A 41 8.92 1.35 -1.58
N LEU A 42 8.48 2.51 -2.06
CA LEU A 42 7.22 2.65 -2.81
C LEU A 42 7.23 1.84 -4.12
N ALA A 43 8.36 1.82 -4.85
CA ALA A 43 8.50 0.99 -6.03
C ALA A 43 8.43 -0.51 -5.71
N THR A 44 9.08 -0.96 -4.63
CA THR A 44 8.98 -2.35 -4.13
C THR A 44 7.53 -2.71 -3.76
N ALA A 45 6.82 -1.82 -3.06
CA ALA A 45 5.40 -2.00 -2.74
C ALA A 45 4.56 -2.19 -4.01
N GLY A 46 4.78 -1.34 -5.02
CA GLY A 46 4.09 -1.39 -6.31
C GLY A 46 4.35 -2.69 -7.07
N LEU A 47 5.58 -3.20 -7.08
CA LEU A 47 5.92 -4.49 -7.69
C LEU A 47 5.18 -5.65 -7.02
N PHE A 48 5.09 -5.65 -5.69
CA PHE A 48 4.33 -6.65 -4.95
C PHE A 48 2.84 -6.58 -5.28
N GLY A 49 2.25 -5.39 -5.24
CA GLY A 49 0.84 -5.16 -5.60
C GLY A 49 0.52 -5.61 -7.03
N ASN A 50 1.39 -5.29 -7.99
CA ASN A 50 1.25 -5.73 -9.38
C ASN A 50 1.32 -7.25 -9.51
N THR A 51 2.20 -7.91 -8.77
CA THR A 51 2.31 -9.38 -8.77
C THR A 51 1.03 -10.01 -8.26
N VAL A 52 0.46 -9.50 -7.16
CA VAL A 52 -0.82 -9.99 -6.64
C VAL A 52 -1.93 -9.76 -7.65
N LYS A 53 -2.07 -8.53 -8.18
CA LYS A 53 -3.11 -8.20 -9.16
C LYS A 53 -3.03 -9.04 -10.44
N LYS A 54 -1.81 -9.42 -10.86
CA LYS A 54 -1.61 -10.27 -12.04
C LYS A 54 -2.12 -11.70 -11.82
N ASN A 55 -2.04 -12.21 -10.59
CA ASN A 55 -2.34 -13.60 -10.26
C ASN A 55 -3.71 -13.79 -9.59
N ALA A 56 -4.28 -12.75 -8.99
CA ALA A 56 -5.53 -12.81 -8.25
C ALA A 56 -6.29 -11.47 -8.30
N SER A 57 -7.57 -11.52 -7.93
CA SER A 57 -8.31 -10.30 -7.69
C SER A 57 -7.81 -9.59 -6.43
N ILE A 58 -7.87 -8.26 -6.47
CA ILE A 58 -7.66 -7.37 -5.32
C ILE A 58 -8.96 -6.66 -4.95
N SER A 59 -10.08 -7.05 -5.55
CA SER A 59 -11.37 -6.46 -5.25
C SER A 59 -11.90 -7.08 -3.96
N GLY A 60 -12.14 -6.26 -2.95
CA GLY A 60 -12.71 -6.70 -1.68
C GLY A 60 -14.11 -7.25 -1.86
N ALA A 61 -14.82 -6.82 -2.91
CA ALA A 61 -16.10 -7.39 -3.29
C ALA A 61 -16.00 -8.84 -3.81
N GLU A 62 -14.84 -9.25 -4.37
CA GLU A 62 -14.65 -10.58 -4.94
C GLU A 62 -13.94 -11.55 -4.00
N VAL A 63 -12.94 -11.06 -3.26
CA VAL A 63 -12.03 -11.89 -2.44
C VAL A 63 -11.99 -11.46 -0.97
N GLY A 64 -12.85 -10.53 -0.56
CA GLY A 64 -12.93 -10.03 0.81
C GLY A 64 -11.77 -9.12 1.19
N CYS A 65 -11.75 -8.71 2.47
CA CYS A 65 -10.77 -7.79 3.03
C CYS A 65 -9.32 -8.27 2.88
N GLN A 66 -9.08 -9.59 2.86
CA GLN A 66 -7.74 -10.14 2.64
C GLN A 66 -7.14 -9.76 1.27
N GLY A 67 -7.98 -9.58 0.25
CA GLY A 67 -7.53 -9.18 -1.09
C GLY A 67 -7.28 -7.68 -1.25
N GLU A 68 -7.81 -6.87 -0.34
CA GLU A 68 -7.57 -5.42 -0.32
C GLU A 68 -6.55 -5.04 0.75
N VAL A 69 -6.98 -5.11 2.01
CA VAL A 69 -6.19 -4.68 3.17
C VAL A 69 -5.05 -5.65 3.41
N GLY A 70 -5.29 -6.96 3.27
CA GLY A 70 -4.23 -7.96 3.38
C GLY A 70 -3.12 -7.75 2.34
N VAL A 71 -3.50 -7.46 1.10
CA VAL A 71 -2.54 -7.12 0.02
C VAL A 71 -1.83 -5.81 0.30
N ALA A 72 -2.54 -4.78 0.78
CA ALA A 72 -1.91 -3.52 1.18
C ALA A 72 -0.89 -3.69 2.32
N CYS A 73 -1.20 -4.54 3.31
CA CYS A 73 -0.28 -4.91 4.39
C CYS A 73 0.97 -5.63 3.84
N ALA A 74 0.79 -6.57 2.90
CA ALA A 74 1.91 -7.27 2.27
C ALA A 74 2.79 -6.33 1.43
N MET A 75 2.18 -5.42 0.66
CA MET A 75 2.87 -4.36 -0.06
C MET A 75 3.70 -3.48 0.88
N ALA A 76 3.12 -3.07 2.01
CA ALA A 76 3.79 -2.23 3.00
C ALA A 76 4.94 -2.97 3.71
N ALA A 77 4.77 -4.26 4.03
CA ALA A 77 5.83 -5.10 4.59
C ALA A 77 7.01 -5.23 3.62
N ALA A 78 6.74 -5.48 2.33
CA ALA A 78 7.78 -5.51 1.29
C ALA A 78 8.50 -4.15 1.15
N ALA A 79 7.77 -3.04 1.30
CA ALA A 79 8.35 -1.70 1.27
C ALA A 79 9.29 -1.41 2.44
N ALA A 80 8.98 -1.98 3.62
CA ALA A 80 9.74 -1.79 4.85
C ALA A 80 10.96 -2.73 5.00
N SER A 81 11.16 -3.63 4.03
CA SER A 81 12.25 -4.61 4.02
C SER A 81 13.63 -3.99 3.72
#